data_AF-A0A0G0JGI9-F1
#
_entry.id   AF-A0A0G0JGI9-F1
#
_cell.length_a   1.000
_cell.length_b   1.000
_cell.length_c   1.000
_cell.angle_alpha   90.00
_cell.angle_beta   90.00
_cell.angle_gamma   90.00
#
_symmetry.space_group_name_H-M   'P 1'
#
loop_
_entity.id
_entity.type
_entity.pdbx_description
1 polymer ?
#
loop_
_entity_poly.entity_id
_entity_poly.type
_entity_poly.pdbx_seq_one_letter_code
_entity_poly.pdbx_strand_id
1 'polypeptide(L)'
;MDLSFLNNTKNLTAYQLEQKLNSLIRQNYHYGNLGAENKKLILDLIAKYKPAIIAGRGISSIEFRNENYRLYENRLKLKLSEKDLADIKEILSHFKK
;
A
#
# COMPACT_ATOMS: atom_id res chain seq x y z
N MET A 1 7.76 6.61 13.00
CA MET A 1 8.03 7.00 11.59
C MET A 1 6.83 7.81 11.11
N ASP A 2 7.05 8.97 10.51
CA ASP A 2 5.97 9.90 10.18
C ASP A 2 5.26 9.49 8.87
N LEU A 3 3.98 9.12 8.96
CA LEU A 3 3.12 8.77 7.82
C LEU A 3 2.59 10.02 7.09
N SER A 4 2.96 11.23 7.54
CA SER A 4 2.50 12.51 6.96
C SER A 4 2.76 12.66 5.47
N PHE A 5 3.76 11.97 4.90
CA PHE A 5 4.03 12.02 3.46
C PHE A 5 2.89 11.41 2.62
N LEU A 6 2.10 10.48 3.19
CA LEU A 6 0.92 9.89 2.54
C LEU A 6 -0.17 10.96 2.29
N ASN A 7 -0.21 11.99 3.13
CA ASN A 7 -1.12 13.13 2.98
C ASN A 7 -0.61 14.18 1.97
N ASN A 8 0.69 14.18 1.64
CA ASN A 8 1.33 15.12 0.70
C ASN A 8 1.70 14.47 -0.65
N THR A 9 1.09 13.34 -0.97
CA THR A 9 1.37 12.55 -2.18
C THR A 9 1.13 13.28 -3.50
N LYS A 10 0.29 14.32 -3.51
CA LYS A 10 0.05 15.17 -4.69
C LYS A 10 1.28 15.93 -5.18
N ASN A 11 2.23 16.22 -4.28
CA ASN A 11 3.44 16.99 -4.60
C ASN A 11 4.65 16.08 -4.89
N LEU A 12 4.48 14.76 -4.79
CA LEU A 12 5.55 13.79 -5.01
C LEU A 12 5.48 13.28 -6.45
N THR A 13 6.63 13.23 -7.11
CA THR A 13 6.70 12.51 -8.38
C THR A 13 6.48 11.02 -8.16
N ALA A 14 6.12 10.36 -9.26
CA ALA A 14 6.03 8.91 -9.35
C ALA A 14 7.19 8.17 -8.67
N TYR A 15 8.42 8.63 -8.92
CA TYR A 15 9.64 8.03 -8.38
C TYR A 15 9.82 8.32 -6.88
N GLN A 16 9.55 9.55 -6.45
CA GLN A 16 9.69 9.97 -5.05
C GLN A 16 8.69 9.25 -4.14
N LEU A 17 7.46 9.03 -4.60
CA LEU A 17 6.45 8.28 -3.87
C LEU A 17 6.93 6.84 -3.62
N GLU A 18 7.43 6.19 -4.67
CA GLU A 18 7.93 4.82 -4.62
C GLU A 18 9.18 4.68 -3.73
N GLN A 19 10.09 5.66 -3.78
CA GLN A 19 11.27 5.70 -2.93
C GLN A 19 10.91 5.89 -1.45
N LYS A 20 10.01 6.84 -1.14
CA LYS A 20 9.55 7.09 0.24
C LYS A 20 8.81 5.88 0.82
N LEU A 21 8.00 5.22 0.00
CA LEU A 21 7.28 4.03 0.42
C LEU A 21 8.20 2.84 0.65
N ASN A 22 9.17 2.63 -0.24
CA ASN A 22 10.24 1.65 -0.02
C ASN A 22 10.99 1.93 1.29
N SER A 23 11.28 3.19 1.59
CA SER A 23 11.90 3.59 2.86
C SER A 23 10.99 3.27 4.05
N LEU A 24 9.70 3.59 3.97
CA LEU A 24 8.70 3.27 5.00
C LEU A 24 8.67 1.78 5.31
N ILE A 25 8.54 0.93 4.30
CA ILE A 25 8.45 -0.53 4.45
C ILE A 25 9.78 -1.12 4.96
N ARG A 26 10.93 -0.51 4.63
CA ARG A 26 12.24 -0.96 5.10
C ARG A 26 12.55 -0.53 6.54
N GLN A 27 12.12 0.66 6.94
CA GLN A 27 12.50 1.29 8.21
C GLN A 27 11.44 1.15 9.30
N ASN A 28 10.18 0.85 8.96
CA ASN A 28 9.12 0.72 9.94
C ASN A 28 9.01 -0.73 10.45
N TYR A 29 9.36 -0.94 11.72
CA TYR A 29 9.30 -2.24 12.38
C TYR A 29 7.89 -2.84 12.41
N HIS A 30 6.85 -1.99 12.35
CA HIS A 30 5.44 -2.41 12.22
C HIS A 30 5.23 -3.33 11.00
N TYR A 31 5.95 -3.04 9.90
CA TYR A 31 5.96 -3.80 8.66
C TYR A 31 7.08 -4.86 8.60
N GLY A 32 7.75 -5.12 9.71
CA GLY A 32 8.83 -6.12 9.81
C GLY A 32 8.34 -7.56 9.53
N ASN A 33 7.04 -7.80 9.71
CA ASN A 33 6.39 -9.08 9.43
C ASN A 33 6.29 -9.36 7.92
N LEU A 34 6.28 -8.31 7.09
CA LEU A 34 6.11 -8.43 5.65
C LEU A 34 7.40 -8.98 5.03
N GLY A 35 7.38 -10.23 4.60
CA GLY A 35 8.46 -10.84 3.82
C GLY A 35 8.69 -10.12 2.48
N ALA A 36 9.81 -10.41 1.81
CA ALA A 36 10.16 -9.75 0.53
C ALA A 36 9.05 -9.85 -0.53
N GLU A 37 8.34 -10.98 -0.60
CA GLU A 37 7.19 -11.17 -1.50
C GLU A 37 6.01 -10.22 -1.15
N ASN A 38 5.69 -10.08 0.15
CA ASN A 38 4.61 -9.21 0.62
C ASN A 38 4.95 -7.73 0.41
N LYS A 39 6.22 -7.35 0.59
CA LYS A 39 6.70 -5.99 0.30
C LYS A 39 6.53 -5.65 -1.17
N LYS A 40 6.87 -6.58 -2.07
CA LYS A 40 6.68 -6.41 -3.51
C LYS A 40 5.19 -6.26 -3.87
N LEU A 41 4.32 -7.07 -3.29
CA LEU A 41 2.87 -6.98 -3.50
C LEU A 41 2.34 -5.58 -3.12
N ILE A 42 2.76 -5.03 -1.98
CA ILE A 42 2.35 -3.68 -1.56
C ILE A 42 2.81 -2.63 -2.57
N LEU A 43 4.06 -2.72 -3.03
CA LEU A 43 4.60 -1.80 -4.04
C LEU A 43 3.81 -1.89 -5.35
N ASP A 44 3.47 -3.09 -5.80
CA ASP A 44 2.71 -3.32 -7.02
C ASP A 44 1.29 -2.75 -6.91
N LEU A 45 0.62 -2.93 -5.75
CA LEU A 45 -0.69 -2.36 -5.48
C LEU A 45 -0.66 -0.83 -5.50
N ILE A 46 0.36 -0.24 -4.89
CA ILE A 46 0.49 1.21 -4.85
C ILE A 46 0.85 1.75 -6.24
N ALA A 47 1.71 1.05 -6.99
CA ALA A 47 1.99 1.39 -8.38
C ALA A 47 0.73 1.34 -9.26
N LYS A 48 -0.19 0.41 -9.01
CA LYS A 48 -1.50 0.35 -9.66
C LYS A 48 -2.35 1.59 -9.38
N TYR A 49 -2.41 2.05 -8.13
CA TYR A 49 -3.22 3.22 -7.74
C TYR A 49 -2.51 4.56 -7.88
N LYS A 50 -1.20 4.55 -8.16
CA LYS A 50 -0.31 5.71 -8.29
C LYS A 50 -0.87 6.80 -9.22
N PRO A 51 -1.41 6.53 -10.42
CA PRO A 51 -1.99 7.58 -11.26
C PRO A 51 -3.17 8.30 -10.60
N ALA A 52 -4.02 7.56 -9.87
CA ALA A 52 -5.17 8.11 -9.18
C ALA A 52 -4.77 8.91 -7.94
N ILE A 53 -3.76 8.43 -7.19
CA ILE A 53 -3.20 9.11 -6.02
C ILE A 53 -2.57 10.45 -6.42
N ILE A 54 -1.72 10.47 -7.44
CA ILE A 54 -1.06 11.70 -7.93
C ILE A 54 -2.09 12.70 -8.46
N ALA A 55 -3.12 12.23 -9.16
CA ALA A 55 -4.23 13.06 -9.62
C ALA A 55 -5.16 13.57 -8.48
N GLY A 56 -4.84 13.25 -7.21
CA GLY A 56 -5.62 13.65 -6.04
C GLY A 56 -6.98 12.97 -5.92
N ARG A 57 -7.22 11.89 -6.68
CA ARG A 57 -8.45 11.09 -6.62
C ARG A 57 -8.37 9.98 -5.56
N GLY A 58 -7.16 9.53 -5.22
CA GLY A 58 -6.94 8.43 -4.29
C GLY A 58 -7.55 7.11 -4.77
N ILE A 59 -7.70 6.16 -3.85
CA ILE A 59 -8.40 4.89 -4.07
C ILE A 59 -9.87 5.10 -3.71
N SER A 60 -10.79 4.82 -4.63
CA SER A 60 -12.22 4.89 -4.32
C SER A 60 -12.65 3.80 -3.33
N SER A 61 -13.75 4.02 -2.61
CA SER A 61 -14.28 3.01 -1.68
C SER A 61 -14.60 1.67 -2.34
N ILE A 62 -15.03 1.69 -3.61
CA ILE A 62 -15.34 0.47 -4.39
C ILE A 62 -14.04 -0.26 -4.74
N GLU A 63 -13.04 0.46 -5.26
CA GLU A 63 -11.74 -0.13 -5.58
C GLU A 63 -11.06 -0.70 -4.34
N PHE A 64 -11.08 0.02 -3.21
CA PHE A 64 -10.54 -0.46 -1.95
C PHE A 64 -11.23 -1.74 -1.47
N ARG A 65 -12.56 -1.82 -1.58
CA ARG A 65 -13.32 -3.02 -1.21
C ARG A 65 -12.97 -4.20 -2.11
N ASN A 66 -12.95 -3.98 -3.42
CA ASN A 66 -12.65 -5.03 -4.40
C ASN A 66 -11.21 -5.54 -4.23
N GLU A 67 -10.25 -4.65 -3.95
CA GLU A 67 -8.87 -5.03 -3.74
C GLU A 67 -8.69 -5.82 -2.45
N ASN A 68 -9.31 -5.38 -1.35
CA ASN A 68 -9.30 -6.15 -0.10
C ASN A 68 -9.93 -7.53 -0.26
N TYR A 69 -11.03 -7.63 -0.99
CA TYR A 69 -11.66 -8.91 -1.29
C TYR A 69 -10.73 -9.81 -2.12
N ARG A 70 -10.08 -9.27 -3.16
CA ARG A 70 -9.11 -9.99 -3.98
C ARG A 70 -7.94 -10.51 -3.16
N LEU A 71 -7.40 -9.68 -2.26
CA LEU A 71 -6.30 -10.07 -1.36
C LEU A 71 -6.73 -11.18 -0.42
N TYR A 72 -7.94 -11.10 0.13
CA TYR A 72 -8.48 -12.10 1.04
C TYR A 72 -8.68 -13.45 0.34
N GLU A 73 -9.34 -13.48 -0.83
CA GLU A 73 -9.54 -14.71 -1.59
C GLU A 73 -8.22 -15.37 -2.01
N ASN A 74 -7.21 -14.55 -2.34
CA ASN A 74 -5.93 -15.05 -2.82
C ASN A 74 -4.87 -15.17 -1.71
N ARG A 75 -5.21 -14.96 -0.43
CA ARG A 75 -4.23 -14.88 0.67
C ARG A 75 -3.30 -16.08 0.72
N LEU A 76 -3.83 -17.30 0.54
CA LEU A 76 -3.04 -18.52 0.58
C LEU A 76 -2.08 -18.63 -0.61
N LYS A 77 -2.53 -18.24 -1.81
CA LYS A 77 -1.71 -18.21 -3.02
C LYS A 77 -0.60 -17.16 -2.93
N LEU A 78 -0.91 -16.03 -2.29
CA LEU A 78 0.00 -14.92 -2.04
C LEU A 78 0.85 -15.12 -0.78
N LYS A 79 0.68 -16.25 -0.06
CA LYS A 79 1.35 -16.57 1.21
C LYS A 79 1.22 -15.46 2.27
N LEU A 80 0.08 -14.77 2.28
CA LEU A 80 -0.24 -13.73 3.24
C LEU A 80 -0.84 -14.37 4.49
N SER A 81 -0.24 -14.08 5.65
CA SER A 81 -0.90 -14.30 6.94
C SER A 81 -2.06 -13.32 7.12
N GLU A 82 -2.93 -13.58 8.10
CA GLU A 82 -3.98 -12.62 8.45
C GLU A 82 -3.42 -11.28 8.92
N LYS A 83 -2.25 -11.31 9.57
CA LYS A 83 -1.53 -10.10 9.98
C LYS A 83 -1.01 -9.32 8.78
N ASP A 84 -0.40 -10.00 7.80
CA ASP A 84 0.05 -9.35 6.55
C ASP A 84 -1.13 -8.67 5.84
N LEU A 85 -2.27 -9.34 5.80
CA LEU A 85 -3.46 -8.82 5.15
C LEU A 85 -4.02 -7.58 5.87
N ALA A 86 -3.98 -7.58 7.20
CA ALA A 86 -4.34 -6.42 8.00
C ALA A 86 -3.37 -5.25 7.76
N ASP A 87 -2.06 -5.50 7.76
CA ASP A 87 -1.02 -4.49 7.52
C ASP A 87 -1.16 -3.89 6.10
N ILE A 88 -1.40 -4.71 5.08
CA ILE A 88 -1.65 -4.25 3.69
C ILE A 88 -2.90 -3.38 3.63
N LYS A 89 -3.99 -3.82 4.28
CA LYS A 89 -5.26 -3.07 4.30
C LYS A 89 -5.09 -1.71 4.99
N GLU A 90 -4.34 -1.66 6.08
CA GLU A 90 -4.00 -0.43 6.78
C GLU A 90 -3.25 0.54 5.85
N ILE A 91 -2.19 0.06 5.17
CA ILE A 91 -1.44 0.85 4.21
C ILE A 91 -2.34 1.41 3.09
N LEU A 92 -3.16 0.55 2.48
CA LEU A 92 -4.08 0.97 1.41
C LEU A 92 -5.13 1.98 1.90
N SER A 93 -5.54 1.90 3.16
CA SER A 93 -6.54 2.81 3.73
C SER A 93 -6.05 4.27 3.80
N HIS A 94 -4.74 4.49 3.93
CA HIS A 94 -4.17 5.84 3.90
C HIS A 94 -4.23 6.51 2.52
N PHE A 95 -4.42 5.73 1.45
CA PHE A 95 -4.60 6.24 0.10
C PHE A 95 -6.07 6.34 -0.31
N LYS A 96 -6.99 5.91 0.56
CA LYS A 96 -8.43 5.99 0.33
C LYS A 96 -8.87 7.45 0.37
N LYS A 97 -9.76 7.81 -0.56
CA LYS A 97 -10.45 9.12 -0.56
C LYS A 97 -11.71 9.11 0.30
#